data_AF-A0A0K0Y146-F1
#
_entry.id   AF-A0A0K0Y146-F1
#
_cell.length_a   1.000
_cell.length_b   1.000
_cell.length_c   1.000
_cell.angle_alpha   90.00
_cell.angle_beta   90.00
_cell.angle_gamma   90.00
#
_symmetry.space_group_name_H-M   'P 1'
#
loop_
_entity.id
_entity.type
_entity.pdbx_description
1 polymer ?
#
loop_
_entity_poly.entity_id
_entity_poly.type
_entity_poly.pdbx_seq_one_letter_code
_entity_poly.pdbx_strand_id
1 'polypeptide(L)' 'MATIKTLTPEQVAIIKARIAKGDYQHRIAADFDLNQGRVSEIATGKRFSEIPPALMEVSHV' A
#
# COMPACT_ATOMS: atom_id res chain seq x y z
N MET A 1 -4.08 -11.50 -10.49
CA MET A 1 -3.88 -10.05 -10.45
C MET A 1 -5.14 -9.38 -9.92
N ALA A 2 -5.07 -8.92 -8.67
CA ALA A 2 -6.09 -8.05 -8.11
C ALA A 2 -6.23 -6.79 -8.96
N THR A 3 -7.46 -6.34 -9.17
CA THR A 3 -7.75 -5.10 -9.91
C THR A 3 -7.99 -3.96 -8.94
N ILE A 4 -7.97 -2.71 -9.39
CA ILE A 4 -8.30 -1.56 -8.53
C ILE A 4 -9.64 -1.76 -7.82
N LYS A 5 -10.62 -2.37 -8.51
CA LYS A 5 -11.98 -2.57 -7.98
C LYS A 5 -12.03 -3.54 -6.80
N THR A 6 -10.98 -4.33 -6.58
CA THR A 6 -10.92 -5.34 -5.52
C THR A 6 -10.05 -4.91 -4.33
N LEU A 7 -9.39 -3.74 -4.40
CA LEU A 7 -8.62 -3.19 -3.29
C LEU A 7 -9.55 -2.55 -2.26
N THR A 8 -9.55 -3.08 -1.04
CA THR A 8 -10.33 -2.50 0.06
C THR A 8 -9.61 -1.30 0.68
N PRO A 9 -10.33 -0.39 1.35
CA PRO A 9 -9.71 0.72 2.08
C PRO A 9 -8.67 0.25 3.11
N GLU A 10 -8.92 -0.86 3.81
CA GLU A 10 -7.97 -1.43 4.77
C GLU A 10 -6.68 -1.89 4.10
N GLN A 11 -6.79 -2.56 2.94
CA GLN A 11 -5.61 -2.97 2.18
C GLN A 11 -4.79 -1.76 1.71
N VAL A 12 -5.46 -0.69 1.25
CA VAL A 12 -4.78 0.55 0.88
C VAL A 12 -4.07 1.17 2.07
N ALA A 13 -4.72 1.22 3.24
CA ALA A 13 -4.11 1.74 4.46
C ALA A 13 -2.85 0.95 4.86
N ILE A 14 -2.88 -0.38 4.75
CA ILE A 14 -1.74 -1.26 5.00
C ILE A 14 -0.62 -1.02 3.98
N ILE A 15 -0.95 -0.94 2.68
CA ILE A 15 0.03 -0.62 1.63
C ILE A 15 0.74 0.70 1.94
N LYS A 16 -0.01 1.75 2.29
CA LYS A 16 0.55 3.06 2.64
C LYS A 16 1.43 3.00 3.88
N ALA A 17 1.03 2.26 4.92
CA ALA A 17 1.85 2.08 6.11
C ALA A 17 3.18 1.36 5.80
N ARG A 18 3.15 0.33 4.95
CA ARG A 18 4.36 -0.39 4.51
C ARG A 18 5.29 0.50 3.69
N ILE A 19 4.74 1.33 2.79
CA ILE A 19 5.53 2.34 2.06
C ILE A 19 6.19 3.31 3.04
N ALA A 20 5.44 3.83 4.02
CA ALA A 20 5.96 4.76 5.03
C ALA A 20 7.05 4.13 5.91
N LYS A 21 6.96 2.83 6.18
CA LYS A 21 7.98 2.03 6.87
C LYS A 21 9.25 1.81 6.04
N GLY A 22 9.19 2.02 4.73
CA GLY A 22 10.32 1.82 3.81
C GLY A 22 10.34 0.47 3.10
N ASP A 23 9.25 -0.30 3.13
CA ASP A 23 9.17 -1.56 2.37
C ASP A 23 9.28 -1.30 0.86
N TYR A 24 9.94 -2.22 0.16
CA TYR A 24 10.06 -2.13 -1.30
C TYR A 24 8.71 -2.34 -2.00
N GLN A 25 8.36 -1.42 -2.90
CA GLN A 25 7.09 -1.46 -3.62
C GLN A 25 6.85 -2.76 -4.41
N HIS A 26 7.89 -3.41 -4.94
CA HIS A 26 7.73 -4.68 -5.65
C HIS A 26 7.37 -5.85 -4.72
N ARG A 27 7.81 -5.82 -3.45
CA ARG A 27 7.42 -6.81 -2.44
C ARG A 27 5.98 -6.59 -2.01
N ILE A 28 5.61 -5.32 -1.75
CA ILE A 28 4.22 -4.95 -1.49
C ILE A 28 3.32 -5.37 -2.65
N ALA A 29 3.76 -5.14 -3.89
CA ALA A 29 3.01 -5.54 -5.08
C ALA A 29 2.76 -7.06 -5.10
N ALA A 30 3.79 -7.88 -4.84
CA ALA A 30 3.64 -9.33 -4.76
C ALA A 30 2.67 -9.77 -3.65
N ASP A 31 2.78 -9.19 -2.45
CA ASP A 31 1.95 -9.56 -1.29
C ASP A 31 0.46 -9.25 -1.47
N PHE A 32 0.13 -8.27 -2.33
CA PHE A 32 -1.25 -7.87 -2.64
C PHE A 32 -1.71 -8.31 -4.04
N ASP A 33 -0.94 -9.13 -4.75
CA ASP A 33 -1.20 -9.54 -6.14
C ASP A 33 -1.48 -8.34 -7.08
N LEU A 34 -0.67 -7.27 -6.92
CA LEU A 34 -0.72 -6.04 -7.69
C LEU A 34 0.46 -5.90 -8.64
N ASN A 35 0.31 -4.98 -9.60
CA ASN A 35 1.43 -4.45 -10.35
C ASN A 35 2.21 -3.42 -9.53
N GLN A 36 3.54 -3.38 -9.69
CA GLN A 36 4.35 -2.36 -9.02
C GLN A 36 3.91 -0.93 -9.37
N GLY A 37 3.50 -0.68 -10.63
CA GLY A 37 2.92 0.60 -11.03
C GLY A 37 1.68 0.98 -10.22
N ARG A 38 0.85 0.01 -9.82
CA ARG A 38 -0.33 0.26 -8.96
C ARG A 38 0.10 0.76 -7.58
N VAL A 39 1.13 0.14 -7.00
CA VAL A 39 1.69 0.54 -5.70
C VAL A 39 2.28 1.95 -5.80
N SER A 40 2.95 2.28 -6.91
CA SER A 40 3.47 3.64 -7.16
C SER A 40 2.36 4.70 -7.24
N GLU A 41 1.22 4.41 -7.88
CA GLU A 41 0.07 5.32 -7.89
C GLU A 41 -0.54 5.55 -6.50
N ILE A 42 -0.50 4.54 -5.61
CA ILE A 42 -0.91 4.68 -4.21
C ILE A 42 0.12 5.51 -3.43
N ALA A 43 1.42 5.24 -3.64
CA ALA A 43 2.53 5.93 -2.98
C ALA A 43 2.56 7.43 -3.28
N THR A 44 2.28 7.80 -4.53
CA THR A 44 2.25 9.19 -5.00
C THR A 44 0.94 9.91 -4.71
N GLY A 45 -0.06 9.22 -4.14
CA GLY A 45 -1.38 9.78 -3.89
C GLY A 45 -2.24 9.97 -5.15
N LYS A 46 -1.78 9.53 -6.33
CA LYS A 46 -2.60 9.54 -7.57
C LYS A 46 -3.89 8.73 -7.40
N ARG A 47 -3.89 7.73 -6.49
CA ARG A 47 -5.08 6.97 -6.10
C ARG A 47 -5.23 6.91 -4.61
N PHE A 48 -6.49 6.93 -4.17
CA PHE A 48 -6.89 6.78 -2.77
C PHE A 48 -6.22 7.82 -1.87
N SER A 49 -6.05 9.06 -2.34
CA SER A 49 -5.43 10.16 -1.61
C SER A 49 -6.05 10.39 -0.23
N GLU A 50 -7.35 10.13 -0.12
CA GLU A 50 -8.19 10.30 1.07
C GLU A 50 -7.97 9.23 2.15
N ILE A 51 -7.35 8.10 1.83
CA ILE A 51 -7.16 6.99 2.78
C ILE A 51 -5.84 7.20 3.55
N PRO A 52 -5.85 7.39 4.88
CA PRO A 52 -4.61 7.49 5.64
C PRO A 52 -3.88 6.14 5.74
N PRO A 53 -2.56 6.12 6.01
CA PRO A 53 -1.86 4.88 6.34
C PRO A 53 -2.43 4.26 7.63
N ALA A 54 -2.40 2.93 7.70
CA ALA A 54 -2.76 2.22 8.92
C ALA A 54 -1.77 2.56 10.05
N LEU A 55 -2.27 2.66 11.29
CA LEU A 55 -1.44 2.74 12.47
C LEU A 55 -0.77 1.37 12.68
N MET A 56 0.49 1.25 12.27
CA MET A 56 1.32 0.10 12.60
C MET A 56 2.17 0.48 13.80
N GLU A 57 1.95 -0.18 14.93
CA GLU A 57 2.79 -0.06 16.11
C GLU A 57 4.24 -0.36 15.70
N VAL A 58 5.10 0.65 15.78
CA VAL A 58 6.53 0.49 15.47
C VAL A 58 7.16 -0.16 16.69
N SER A 59 7.19 -1.50 16.71
CA SER A 59 8.06 -2.22 17.64
C SER A 59 9.51 -1.86 17.31
N HIS A 60 10.04 -0.85 18.01
CA HIS A 60 11.46 -0.58 18.03
C HIS A 60 12.09 -1.77 18.75
N VAL A 61 12.89 -2.55 18.02
CA VAL A 61 13.83 -3.53 18.58
C VAL A 61 15.19 -2.88 18.60
#